data_AF-A0A452INB9-F1
#
_entry.id   AF-A0A452INB9-F1
#
_cell.length_a   1.000
_cell.length_b   1.000
_cell.length_c   1.000
_cell.angle_alpha   90.00
_cell.angle_beta   90.00
_cell.angle_gamma   90.00
#
_symmetry.space_group_name_H-M   'P 1'
#
loop_
_entity.id
_entity.type
_entity.pdbx_description
1 polymer ?
#
loop_
_entity_poly.entity_id
_entity_poly.type
_entity_poly.pdbx_seq_one_letter_code
_entity_poly.pdbx_strand_id
1 'polypeptide(L)'
;MPVKKKDTDRALALLEEYCKQLKKPEEQQLKKAIKKVMGIFKSSLFQALIDIQEFYEVTLLNSQKSCEQKTEEANQVAEKWEKTKSSATGHASLQKNQEVP
;
A
#
# COMPACT_ATOMS: atom_id res chain seq x y z
N MET A 1 12.63 15.41 -4.65
CA MET A 1 13.04 13.98 -4.59
C MET A 1 11.79 13.14 -4.87
N PRO A 2 11.83 12.22 -5.83
CA PRO A 2 10.72 11.31 -6.10
C PRO A 2 10.44 10.43 -4.88
N VAL A 3 9.18 10.30 -4.47
CA VAL A 3 8.80 9.44 -3.35
C VAL A 3 8.79 8.00 -3.83
N LYS A 4 9.71 7.18 -3.30
CA LYS A 4 9.73 5.75 -3.60
C LYS A 4 8.92 4.98 -2.56
N LYS A 5 8.40 3.81 -2.93
CA LYS A 5 7.70 2.94 -1.99
C LYS A 5 8.54 2.63 -0.75
N LYS A 6 9.83 2.33 -0.97
CA LYS A 6 10.82 2.08 0.08
C LYS A 6 10.98 3.26 1.05
N ASP A 7 10.88 4.49 0.56
CA ASP A 7 10.99 5.68 1.41
C ASP A 7 9.76 5.84 2.31
N THR A 8 8.59 5.48 1.79
CA THR A 8 7.32 5.49 2.55
C THR A 8 7.33 4.40 3.62
N ASP A 9 7.78 3.19 3.30
CA ASP A 9 7.91 2.09 4.26
C ASP A 9 8.89 2.43 5.38
N ARG A 10 10.04 3.04 5.03
CA ARG A 10 11.02 3.51 6.01
C ARG A 10 10.44 4.60 6.91
N ALA A 11 9.72 5.57 6.36
CA ALA A 11 9.08 6.62 7.14
C ALA A 11 8.02 6.06 8.11
N LEU A 12 7.24 5.08 7.66
CA LEU A 12 6.28 4.36 8.51
C LEU A 12 6.96 3.61 9.66
N ALA A 13 8.09 2.95 9.40
CA ALA A 13 8.86 2.27 10.44
C ALA A 13 9.38 3.22 11.53
N LEU A 14 9.84 4.42 11.14
CA LEU A 14 10.27 5.45 12.08
C LEU A 14 9.10 5.95 12.95
N LEU A 15 7.91 6.13 12.37
CA LEU A 15 6.71 6.50 13.12
C LEU A 15 6.29 5.39 14.12
N GLU A 16 6.43 4.12 13.73
CA GLU A 16 6.20 2.98 14.63
C GLU A 16 7.18 2.96 15.79
N GLU A 17 8.47 3.18 15.53
CA GLU A 17 9.49 3.23 16.55
C GLU A 17 9.25 4.39 17.53
N TYR A 18 8.90 5.57 17.02
CA TYR A 18 8.52 6.70 17.87
C TYR A 18 7.31 6.37 18.75
N CYS A 19 6.28 5.71 18.21
CA CYS A 19 5.13 5.26 18.99
C CYS A 19 5.49 4.26 20.11
N LYS A 20 6.55 3.45 19.95
CA LYS A 20 7.05 2.54 20.98
C LYS A 20 7.76 3.27 22.11
N GLN A 21 8.36 4.43 21.82
CA GLN A 21 9.03 5.27 22.81
C GLN A 21 8.03 6.09 23.65
N LEU A 22 6.84 6.38 23.12
CA LEU A 22 5.74 7.02 23.86
C LEU A 22 5.12 6.05 24.87
N LYS A 23 5.55 6.17 26.14
CA LYS A 23 5.14 5.32 27.27
C LYS A 23 4.39 6.09 28.34
N LYS A 24 4.45 7.41 28.37
CA LYS A 24 3.83 8.20 29.43
C LYS A 24 2.30 8.29 29.24
N PRO A 25 1.51 8.41 30.33
CA PRO A 25 0.07 8.58 30.24
C PRO A 25 -0.35 9.83 29.46
N GLU A 26 0.40 10.93 29.59
CA GLU A 26 0.11 12.21 28.94
C GLU A 26 0.34 12.14 27.41
N GLU A 27 1.15 11.19 26.95
CA GLU A 27 1.51 10.99 25.54
C GLU A 27 0.51 10.10 24.78
N GLN A 28 -0.49 9.51 25.46
CA GLN A 28 -1.40 8.55 24.81
C GLN A 28 -2.23 9.18 23.70
N GLN A 29 -2.62 10.45 23.85
CA GLN A 29 -3.36 11.18 22.82
C GLN A 29 -2.50 11.40 21.57
N LEU A 30 -1.22 11.76 21.76
CA LEU A 30 -0.25 11.89 20.66
C LEU A 30 -0.04 10.55 19.95
N LYS A 31 0.17 9.47 20.71
CA LYS A 31 0.32 8.11 20.17
C LYS A 31 -0.89 7.70 19.33
N LYS A 32 -2.11 8.02 19.78
CA LYS A 32 -3.35 7.76 19.03
C LYS A 32 -3.41 8.58 17.74
N ALA A 33 -3.02 9.85 17.77
CA ALA A 33 -2.98 10.71 16.59
C ALA A 33 -1.98 10.17 15.54
N ILE A 34 -0.77 9.79 15.95
CA ILE A 34 0.25 9.24 15.05
C ILE A 34 -0.21 7.92 14.43
N LYS A 35 -0.82 7.02 15.21
CA LYS A 35 -1.39 5.78 14.69
C LYS A 35 -2.47 6.00 13.63
N LYS A 36 -3.31 7.05 13.78
CA LYS A 36 -4.30 7.41 12.74
C LYS A 36 -3.60 7.84 11.45
N VAL A 37 -2.57 8.68 11.55
CA VAL A 37 -1.76 9.11 10.40
C VAL A 37 -1.15 7.88 9.70
N MET A 38 -0.49 6.99 10.45
CA MET A 38 0.06 5.75 9.88
C MET A 38 -1.01 4.88 9.21
N GLY A 39 -2.22 4.80 9.77
CA GLY A 39 -3.33 4.06 9.18
C GLY A 39 -3.72 4.58 7.79
N ILE A 40 -3.68 5.90 7.59
CA ILE A 40 -3.92 6.53 6.28
C ILE A 40 -2.84 6.12 5.28
N PHE A 41 -1.56 6.21 5.69
CA PHE A 41 -0.41 5.83 4.85
C PHE A 41 -0.40 4.32 4.50
N LYS A 42 -0.94 3.47 5.38
CA LYS A 42 -1.10 2.03 5.15
C LYS A 42 -2.35 1.65 4.36
N SER A 43 -3.23 2.61 4.06
CA SER A 43 -4.45 2.32 3.30
C SER A 43 -4.12 1.83 1.89
N SER A 44 -4.96 0.94 1.35
CA SER A 44 -4.81 0.41 -0.01
C SER A 44 -4.81 1.53 -1.06
N LEU A 45 -5.62 2.58 -0.86
CA LEU A 45 -5.65 3.74 -1.74
C LEU A 45 -4.32 4.50 -1.73
N PHE A 46 -3.76 4.79 -0.55
CA PHE A 46 -2.48 5.51 -0.47
C PHE A 46 -1.35 4.70 -1.08
N GLN A 47 -1.28 3.40 -0.79
CA GLN A 47 -0.30 2.50 -1.40
C GLN A 47 -0.45 2.42 -2.93
N ALA A 48 -1.67 2.40 -3.46
CA ALA A 48 -1.93 2.44 -4.89
C ALA A 48 -1.45 3.76 -5.53
N LEU A 49 -1.60 4.90 -4.85
CA LEU A 49 -1.09 6.19 -5.33
C LEU A 49 0.44 6.21 -5.39
N ILE A 50 1.12 5.62 -4.41
CA ILE A 50 2.58 5.48 -4.44
C ILE A 50 3.02 4.56 -5.59
N ASP A 51 2.31 3.44 -5.79
CA ASP A 51 2.60 2.53 -6.91
C ASP A 51 2.40 3.24 -8.28
N ILE A 52 1.37 4.08 -8.44
CA ILE A 52 1.14 4.90 -9.66
C ILE A 52 2.29 5.88 -9.89
N GLN A 53 2.69 6.61 -8.84
CA GLN A 53 3.75 7.62 -8.95
C GLN A 53 5.09 6.97 -9.28
N GLU A 54 5.43 5.84 -8.64
CA GLU A 54 6.66 5.10 -8.93
C GLU A 54 6.68 4.59 -10.37
N PHE A 55 5.57 4.05 -10.88
CA PHE A 55 5.44 3.65 -12.28
C PHE A 55 5.65 4.83 -13.25
N TYR A 56 5.01 5.98 -12.97
CA TYR A 56 5.17 7.17 -13.82
C TYR A 56 6.64 7.60 -13.93
N GLU A 57 7.38 7.59 -12.82
CA GLU A 57 8.76 8.07 -12.79
C GLU A 57 9.76 7.04 -13.34
N VAL A 58 9.64 5.77 -12.95
CA VAL A 58 10.60 4.71 -13.30
C VAL A 58 10.38 4.18 -14.72
N THR A 59 9.14 4.22 -15.20
CA THR A 59 8.77 3.71 -16.53
C THR A 59 8.49 4.84 -17.50
N LEU A 60 7.52 5.71 -17.22
CA LEU A 60 7.05 6.67 -18.22
C LEU A 60 8.03 7.82 -18.46
N LEU A 61 8.63 8.38 -17.40
CA LEU A 61 9.64 9.44 -17.50
C LEU A 61 11.04 8.94 -17.88
N ASN A 62 11.26 7.63 -17.90
CA ASN A 62 12.55 7.08 -18.27
C ASN A 62 12.81 7.24 -19.78
N SER A 63 13.76 8.10 -20.15
CA SER A 63 14.14 8.37 -21.55
C SER A 63 14.97 7.26 -22.19
N GLN A 64 15.51 6.33 -21.39
CA GLN A 64 16.27 5.19 -21.88
C GLN A 64 15.37 4.00 -22.29
N LYS A 65 14.07 4.05 -21.96
CA LYS A 65 13.10 3.01 -22.35
C LYS A 65 12.43 3.33 -23.68
N SER A 66 12.35 2.33 -24.55
CA SER A 66 11.57 2.43 -25.79
C SER A 66 10.07 2.49 -25.51
N CYS A 67 9.29 2.91 -26.51
CA CYS A 67 7.82 2.92 -26.41
C CYS A 67 7.26 1.51 -26.14
N GLU A 68 7.85 0.49 -26.77
CA GLU A 68 7.47 -0.92 -26.60
C GLU A 68 7.70 -1.39 -25.16
N GLN A 69 8.88 -1.09 -24.59
CA GLN A 69 9.20 -1.43 -23.20
C GLN A 69 8.26 -0.75 -22.20
N LYS A 70 7.95 0.54 -22.42
CA LYS A 70 6.97 1.26 -21.59
C LYS A 70 5.58 0.65 -21.67
N THR A 71 5.17 0.21 -22.87
CA THR A 71 3.88 -0.45 -23.09
C THR A 71 3.81 -1.79 -22.38
N GLU A 72 4.87 -2.60 -22.49
CA GLU A 72 4.95 -3.90 -21.83
C GLU A 72 4.89 -3.78 -20.31
N GLU A 73 5.65 -2.83 -19.73
CA GLU A 73 5.62 -2.58 -18.29
C GLU A 73 4.26 -2.02 -17.82
N ALA A 74 3.60 -1.17 -18.62
CA ALA A 74 2.27 -0.67 -18.32
C ALA A 74 1.24 -1.82 -18.24
N ASN A 75 1.30 -2.75 -19.19
CA ASN A 75 0.45 -3.94 -19.20
C ASN A 75 0.70 -4.83 -17.97
N GLN A 76 1.96 -5.03 -17.58
CA GLN A 76 2.32 -5.79 -16.37
C GLN A 76 1.76 -5.15 -15.09
N VAL A 77 1.81 -3.81 -14.98
CA VAL A 77 1.23 -3.08 -13.84
C VAL A 77 -0.29 -3.26 -13.79
N ALA A 78 -0.96 -3.15 -14.95
CA ALA A 78 -2.41 -3.36 -15.05
C ALA A 78 -2.81 -4.77 -14.60
N GLU A 79 -2.16 -5.82 -15.13
CA GLU A 79 -2.44 -7.21 -14.74
C GLU A 79 -2.25 -7.45 -13.23
N LYS A 80 -1.20 -6.86 -12.64
CA LYS A 80 -0.91 -6.99 -11.22
C LYS A 80 -2.03 -6.41 -10.37
N TRP A 81 -2.58 -5.26 -10.74
CA TRP A 81 -3.70 -4.64 -10.02
C TRP A 81 -5.00 -5.40 -10.20
N GLU A 82 -5.23 -6.00 -11.36
CA GLU A 82 -6.38 -6.88 -11.61
C GLU A 82 -6.33 -8.14 -10.73
N LYS A 83 -5.18 -8.82 -10.67
CA LYS A 83 -4.97 -10.01 -9.82
C LYS A 83 -5.14 -9.70 -8.33
N THR A 84 -4.75 -8.50 -7.88
CA THR A 84 -4.89 -8.08 -6.48
C THR A 84 -6.37 -7.89 -6.08
N LYS A 85 -7.25 -7.50 -7.02
CA LYS A 85 -8.70 -7.44 -6.77
C LYS A 85 -9.31 -8.83 -6.61
N SER A 86 -8.82 -9.83 -7.36
CA SER A 86 -9.34 -11.20 -7.34
C SER A 86 -9.10 -11.91 -6.01
N SER A 87 -7.97 -11.65 -5.35
CA SER A 87 -7.65 -12.23 -4.03
C SER A 87 -8.45 -11.63 -2.86
N ALA A 88 -9.10 -10.46 -3.04
CA ALA A 88 -9.87 -9.81 -2.00
C ALA A 88 -11.32 -10.33 -1.87
N THR A 89 -11.82 -11.08 -2.87
CA THR A 89 -13.22 -11.54 -2.92
C THR A 89 -13.39 -13.03 -2.53
N GLY A 90 -12.32 -13.72 -2.13
CA GLY A 90 -12.33 -15.17 -1.88
C GLY A 90 -12.76 -15.65 -0.49
N HIS A 91 -13.20 -14.79 0.42
CA HIS A 91 -13.43 -15.18 1.84
C HIS A 91 -14.90 -15.22 2.30
N ALA A 92 -15.87 -15.19 1.39
CA ALA A 92 -17.29 -15.20 1.74
C ALA A 92 -18.10 -16.25 0.96
N SER A 93 -17.73 -17.54 1.02
CA SER A 93 -18.57 -18.62 0.51
C SER A 93 -18.16 -19.98 1.07
N LEU A 94 -18.35 -20.25 2.37
CA LEU A 94 -18.32 -21.62 2.93
C LEU A 94 -19.03 -21.64 4.31
N GLN A 95 -20.33 -21.34 4.32
CA GLN A 95 -21.21 -21.79 5.39
C GLN A 95 -22.64 -21.88 4.85
N LYS A 96 -22.89 -22.93 4.05
CA LYS A 96 -24.25 -23.30 3.66
C LYS A 96 -24.46 -24.77 4.01
N ASN A 97 -25.40 -24.96 4.94
CA ASN A 97 -26.22 -26.15 5.20
C ASN A 97 -25.62 -27.30 6.02
N GLN A 98 -25.89 -27.27 7.33
CA GLN A 98 -26.27 -28.46 8.11
C GLN A 98 -27.42 -28.10 9.07
N GLU A 99 -28.63 -28.13 8.54
CA GLU A 99 -29.85 -28.58 9.24
C GLU A 99 -30.10 -29.96 8.57
N VAL A 100 -30.29 -31.10 9.23
CA VAL A 100 -31.14 -31.49 10.35
C VAL A 100 -30.57 -32.83 10.89
N PRO A 101 -31.04 -33.35 12.05
CA PRO A 101 -32.05 -34.42 11.98
C PRO A 101 -33.28 -34.16 12.85
#